data_AF-A0A7X3DIV3-F1
#
_entry.id   AF-A0A7X3DIV3-F1
#
_cell.length_a   1.000
_cell.length_b   1.000
_cell.length_c   1.000
_cell.angle_alpha   90.00
_cell.angle_beta   90.00
_cell.angle_gamma   90.00
#
_symmetry.space_group_name_H-M   'P 1'
#
loop_
_entity.id
_entity.type
_entity.pdbx_description
1 polymer ?
#
loop_
_entity_poly.entity_id
_entity_poly.type
_entity_poly.pdbx_seq_one_letter_code
_entity_poly.pdbx_strand_id
1 'polypeptide(L)' 'MRERSWEYGLPPYLQHDLDAYKEGLAEGSSLLDCLWGELYGSINIAEINDGAITHEHANYLRQKFLWGE' A
#
# COMPACT_ATOMS: atom_id res chain seq x y z
N MET A 1 -2.76 -14.67 10.91
CA MET A 1 -2.66 -13.71 12.03
C MET A 1 -1.62 -12.61 11.75
N ARG A 2 -0.47 -12.94 11.13
CA ARG A 2 0.57 -11.97 10.69
C ARG A 2 0.16 -11.08 9.50
N GLU A 3 -0.54 -11.63 8.51
CA GLU A 3 -0.97 -10.88 7.31
C GLU A 3 -1.97 -9.77 7.63
N ARG A 4 -2.88 -10.00 8.59
CA ARG A 4 -3.81 -8.95 9.07
C ARG A 4 -3.09 -7.82 9.80
N SER A 5 -1.91 -8.03 10.39
CA SER A 5 -1.17 -6.93 11.04
C SER A 5 -0.42 -6.03 10.06
N TRP A 6 -0.29 -6.44 8.79
CA TRP A 6 0.51 -5.70 7.80
C TRP A 6 -0.32 -4.71 6.98
N GLU A 7 -1.62 -4.63 7.18
CA GLU A 7 -2.49 -3.68 6.47
C GLU A 7 -3.01 -2.55 7.36
N TYR A 8 -2.64 -2.56 8.64
CA TYR A 8 -3.11 -1.62 9.66
C TYR A 8 -1.97 -1.16 10.55
N GLY A 9 -2.10 0.03 11.13
CA GLY A 9 -1.04 0.61 11.95
C GLY A 9 0.18 1.06 11.12
N LEU A 10 -0.03 1.28 9.82
CA LEU A 10 0.97 1.84 8.92
C LEU A 10 1.20 3.32 9.26
N PRO A 11 2.32 3.91 8.83
CA PRO A 11 2.47 5.36 8.81
C PRO A 11 1.23 6.02 8.20
N PRO A 12 0.72 7.15 8.74
CA PRO A 12 -0.57 7.71 8.32
C PRO A 12 -0.71 7.96 6.81
N TYR A 13 0.37 8.37 6.14
CA TYR A 13 0.38 8.57 4.69
C TYR A 13 0.21 7.25 3.93
N LEU A 14 0.90 6.19 4.35
CA LEU A 14 0.81 4.89 3.71
C LEU A 14 -0.56 4.24 3.96
N GLN A 15 -1.12 4.41 5.18
CA GLN A 15 -2.47 3.94 5.46
C GLN A 15 -3.50 4.64 4.56
N HIS A 16 -3.40 5.97 4.44
CA HIS A 16 -4.27 6.77 3.58
C HIS A 16 -4.23 6.28 2.13
N ASP A 17 -3.05 6.12 1.54
CA ASP A 17 -2.92 5.72 0.14
C ASP A 17 -3.35 4.26 -0.08
N LEU A 18 -3.14 3.38 0.90
CA LEU A 18 -3.65 2.02 0.86
C LEU A 18 -5.17 1.98 0.86
N ASP A 19 -5.80 2.79 1.72
CA ASP A 19 -7.25 2.85 1.84
C ASP A 19 -7.87 3.49 0.58
N ALA A 20 -7.28 4.57 0.06
CA ALA A 20 -7.70 5.22 -1.19
C ALA A 20 -7.61 4.27 -2.40
N TYR A 21 -6.53 3.48 -2.50
CA TYR A 21 -6.40 2.47 -3.55
C TYR A 21 -7.46 1.37 -3.43
N LYS A 22 -7.73 0.88 -2.22
CA LYS A 22 -8.79 -0.12 -1.96
C LYS A 22 -10.18 0.42 -2.34
N GLU A 23 -10.47 1.66 -2.00
CA GLU A 23 -11.72 2.34 -2.38
C GLU A 23 -11.82 2.50 -3.90
N GLY A 24 -10.74 2.98 -4.54
CA GLY A 24 -10.69 3.11 -6.00
C GLY A 24 -10.92 1.79 -6.74
N LEU A 25 -10.42 0.68 -6.21
CA LEU A 25 -10.70 -0.66 -6.74
C LEU A 25 -12.17 -1.05 -6.56
N ALA A 26 -12.75 -0.79 -5.39
CA ALA A 26 -14.13 -1.14 -5.09
C ALA A 26 -15.14 -0.34 -5.94
N GLU A 27 -14.82 0.91 -6.25
CA GLU A 27 -15.68 1.82 -7.03
C GLU A 27 -15.43 1.75 -8.54
N GLY A 28 -14.38 1.05 -8.98
CA GLY A 28 -13.98 1.04 -10.39
C GLY A 28 -13.52 2.42 -10.86
N SER A 29 -12.79 3.14 -10.01
CA SER A 29 -12.33 4.50 -10.27
C SER A 29 -11.55 4.62 -11.57
N SER A 30 -11.83 5.69 -12.34
CA SER A 30 -11.05 6.02 -13.55
C SER A 30 -9.63 6.50 -13.25
N LEU A 31 -9.28 6.70 -11.98
CA LEU A 31 -7.98 7.18 -11.51
C LEU A 31 -7.12 6.06 -10.88
N LEU A 32 -7.44 4.81 -11.18
CA LEU A 32 -6.74 3.66 -10.59
C LEU A 32 -5.23 3.64 -10.88
N ASP A 33 -4.79 4.17 -12.01
CA ASP A 33 -3.38 4.32 -12.35
C ASP A 33 -2.67 5.35 -11.47
N CYS A 34 -3.32 6.47 -11.15
CA CYS A 34 -2.81 7.46 -10.20
C CYS A 34 -2.71 6.86 -8.79
N LEU A 35 -3.79 6.24 -8.31
CA LEU A 35 -3.85 5.63 -6.98
C LEU A 35 -2.81 4.50 -6.83
N TRP A 36 -2.59 3.72 -7.89
CA TRP A 36 -1.53 2.70 -7.93
C TRP A 36 -0.14 3.33 -7.74
N GLY A 37 0.13 4.43 -8.44
CA GLY A 37 1.39 5.17 -8.36
C GLY A 37 1.62 5.78 -6.97
N GLU A 38 0.58 6.36 -6.38
CA GLU A 38 0.61 6.91 -5.02
C GLU A 38 0.93 5.82 -3.99
N LEU A 39 0.19 4.70 -3.99
CA LEU A 39 0.43 3.60 -3.08
C LEU A 39 1.84 2.99 -3.26
N TYR A 40 2.28 2.77 -4.51
CA TYR A 40 3.63 2.27 -4.78
C TYR A 40 4.71 3.21 -4.22
N GLY A 41 4.55 4.52 -4.42
CA GLY A 41 5.44 5.54 -3.89
C GLY A 41 5.49 5.51 -2.37
N SER A 42 4.34 5.50 -1.70
CA SER A 42 4.24 5.48 -0.24
C SER A 42 4.82 4.22 0.38
N ILE A 43 4.67 3.05 -0.25
CA ILE A 43 5.34 1.82 0.20
C ILE A 43 6.86 1.99 0.16
N ASN A 44 7.39 2.58 -0.92
CA ASN A 44 8.83 2.77 -1.07
C ASN A 44 9.39 3.80 -0.09
N ILE A 45 8.66 4.90 0.17
CA ILE A 45 9.07 5.89 1.19
C ILE A 45 9.10 5.23 2.57
N ALA A 46 8.07 4.46 2.93
CA ALA A 46 8.00 3.78 4.21
C ALA A 46 9.12 2.74 4.39
N GLU A 47 9.51 2.04 3.33
CA GLU A 47 10.60 1.05 3.36
C GLU A 47 11.99 1.70 3.34
N ILE A 48 12.27 2.57 2.37
CA ILE A 48 13.63 3.00 2.00
C ILE A 48 14.03 4.27 2.75
N ASN A 49 13.11 5.24 2.84
CA ASN A 49 13.42 6.56 3.37
C ASN A 49 13.20 6.60 4.89
N ASP A 50 12.05 6.11 5.34
CA ASP A 50 11.65 6.19 6.75
C ASP A 50 12.10 4.95 7.56
N GLY A 51 12.28 3.80 6.89
CA GLY A 51 12.53 2.52 7.56
C GLY A 51 11.39 2.09 8.50
N ALA A 52 10.17 2.58 8.26
CA ALA A 52 8.99 2.36 9.09
C ALA A 52 8.38 0.96 8.94
N ILE A 53 8.63 0.31 7.81
CA ILE A 53 8.22 -1.07 7.53
C ILE A 53 9.41 -1.88 7.03
N THR A 54 9.41 -3.19 7.26
CA THR A 54 10.48 -4.08 6.75
C THR A 54 10.29 -4.35 5.26
N HIS A 55 11.34 -4.86 4.61
CA HIS A 55 11.27 -5.31 3.22
C HIS A 55 10.17 -6.36 3.00
N GLU A 56 10.01 -7.32 3.91
CA GLU A 56 8.96 -8.35 3.80
C GLU A 56 7.56 -7.75 3.89
N HIS A 57 7.37 -6.75 4.73
CA HIS A 57 6.10 -6.03 4.87
C HIS A 57 5.80 -5.23 3.61
N ALA A 58 6.77 -4.47 3.09
CA ALA A 58 6.65 -3.77 1.81
C ALA A 58 6.32 -4.72 0.65
N ASN A 59 7.03 -5.85 0.56
CA ASN A 59 6.81 -6.84 -0.48
C ASN A 59 5.41 -7.47 -0.42
N TYR A 60 4.91 -7.77 0.79
CA TYR A 60 3.53 -8.23 0.98
C TYR A 60 2.51 -7.23 0.44
N LEU A 61 2.67 -5.93 0.75
CA LEU A 61 1.75 -4.90 0.27
C LEU A 61 1.75 -4.81 -1.26
N ARG A 62 2.93 -4.85 -1.90
CA ARG A 62 3.02 -4.81 -3.36
C ARG A 62 2.41 -6.05 -4.02
N GLN A 63 2.73 -7.25 -3.54
CA GLN A 63 2.18 -8.49 -4.09
C GLN A 63 0.66 -8.50 -4.02
N LYS A 64 0.11 -8.20 -2.85
CA LYS A 64 -1.32 -8.27 -2.61
C LYS A 64 -2.13 -7.20 -3.35
N PHE A 65 -1.64 -5.97 -3.41
CA PHE A 65 -2.43 -4.85 -3.92
C PHE A 65 -2.02 -4.39 -5.32
N LEU A 66 -0.73 -4.44 -5.66
CA LEU A 66 -0.23 -3.80 -6.87
C LEU A 66 0.06 -4.77 -8.02
N TRP A 67 0.36 -6.04 -7.72
CA TRP A 67 0.79 -7.02 -8.71
C TRP A 67 -0.23 -8.14 -8.96
N GLY A 68 -1.28 -8.23 -8.14
CA GLY A 68 -2.41 -9.13 -8.37
C GLY A 68 -2.10 -10.61 -8.17
N GLU A 69 -1.24 -10.95 -7.20
CA GLU A 69 -0.98 -12.33 -6.77
C GLU A 69 -1.93 -12.80 -5.66
#